data_AF-A0A933EFY0-F1
#
_entry.id   AF-A0A933EFY0-F1
#
_cell.length_a   1.000
_cell.length_b   1.000
_cell.length_c   1.000
_cell.angle_alpha   90.00
_cell.angle_beta   90.00
_cell.angle_gamma   90.00
#
_symmetry.space_group_name_H-M   'P 1'
#
loop_
_entity.id
_entity.type
_entity.pdbx_description
1 polymer ?
#
loop_
_entity_poly.entity_id
_entity_poly.type
_entity_poly.pdbx_seq_one_letter_code
_entity_poly.pdbx_strand_id
1 'polypeptide(L)'
;EALQYYSSSIATAATGMGYAQMDFTNALLSEYIRNLGYKAIDCSRNDVALSVPLALQAGLGDLGRNGIVITPQFGPRVRLSKIITDLPLEPDAPTDFGVTEFCTACEKCARMCPSHSIMSGERTDQPRGVSNVGGELKWPINPVTCRMYWAKAKRGGGCTICISCCPYTKPDTLPHRTVRWFTDHARWADSLYVKMDDWLGYGKPKRADNFWEEWQP
;
A
#
# COMPACT_ATOMS: atom_id res chain seq x y z
N GLU A 1 -9.59 -3.57 9.94
CA GLU A 1 -9.77 -2.68 11.12
C GLU A 1 -8.49 -2.45 11.91
N ALA A 2 -7.74 -3.50 12.26
CA ALA A 2 -6.47 -3.41 12.99
C ALA A 2 -5.46 -2.35 12.51
N LEU A 3 -5.39 -2.07 11.19
CA LEU A 3 -4.49 -1.05 10.64
C LEU A 3 -4.79 0.38 11.14
N GLN A 4 -6.02 0.69 11.57
CA GLN A 4 -6.40 2.00 12.10
C GLN A 4 -5.73 2.32 13.45
N TYR A 5 -5.24 1.29 14.14
CA TYR A 5 -4.47 1.36 15.37
C TYR A 5 -2.97 1.37 15.06
N TYR A 6 -2.57 2.24 14.13
CA TYR A 6 -1.20 2.27 13.60
C TYR A 6 -0.16 2.64 14.67
N SER A 7 1.10 2.31 14.41
CA SER A 7 2.22 2.46 15.37
C SER A 7 1.99 1.66 16.66
N SER A 8 1.38 0.48 16.52
CA SER A 8 1.15 -0.48 17.60
C SER A 8 1.32 -1.93 17.12
N SER A 9 1.46 -2.83 18.07
CA SER A 9 1.48 -4.28 17.82
C SER A 9 0.20 -4.80 17.14
N ILE A 10 -0.96 -4.16 17.31
CA ILE A 10 -2.23 -4.58 16.68
C ILE A 10 -2.15 -4.43 15.16
N ALA A 11 -1.70 -3.27 14.67
CA ALA A 11 -1.48 -3.06 13.23
C ALA A 11 -0.37 -3.98 12.70
N THR A 12 0.64 -4.27 13.53
CA THR A 12 1.72 -5.20 13.21
C THR A 12 1.22 -6.64 13.09
N ALA A 13 0.27 -7.07 13.93
CA ALA A 13 -0.34 -8.39 13.85
C ALA A 13 -1.08 -8.59 12.52
N ALA A 14 -1.83 -7.59 12.05
CA ALA A 14 -2.44 -7.64 10.72
C ALA A 14 -1.40 -7.74 9.59
N THR A 15 -0.27 -7.04 9.72
CA THR A 15 0.87 -7.20 8.82
C THR A 15 1.47 -8.60 8.87
N GLY A 16 1.64 -9.18 10.07
CA GLY A 16 2.16 -10.52 10.26
C GLY A 16 1.27 -11.59 9.64
N MET A 17 -0.06 -11.45 9.78
CA MET A 17 -1.04 -12.31 9.11
C MET A 17 -0.92 -12.24 7.59
N GLY A 18 -0.72 -11.03 7.03
CA GLY A 18 -0.45 -10.86 5.60
C GLY A 18 0.78 -11.66 5.14
N TYR A 19 1.89 -11.62 5.89
CA TYR A 19 3.07 -12.44 5.58
C TYR A 19 2.82 -13.93 5.68
N ALA A 20 2.11 -14.39 6.71
CA ALA A 20 1.77 -15.81 6.85
C ALA A 20 0.91 -16.32 5.69
N GLN A 21 -0.06 -15.52 5.25
CA GLN A 21 -0.90 -15.83 4.09
C GLN A 21 -0.10 -15.85 2.78
N MET A 22 0.88 -14.94 2.62
CA MET A 22 1.79 -14.96 1.47
C MET A 22 2.59 -16.25 1.42
N ASP A 23 3.26 -16.63 2.51
CA ASP A 23 4.04 -17.86 2.61
C ASP A 23 3.17 -19.09 2.31
N PHE A 24 1.98 -19.16 2.90
CA PHE A 24 1.04 -20.27 2.69
C PHE A 24 0.60 -20.38 1.22
N THR A 25 0.15 -19.26 0.63
CA THR A 25 -0.38 -19.24 -0.75
C THR A 25 0.70 -19.58 -1.76
N ASN A 26 1.89 -18.98 -1.60
CA ASN A 26 3.00 -19.21 -2.51
C ASN A 26 3.51 -20.64 -2.48
N ALA A 27 3.61 -21.25 -1.29
CA ALA A 27 4.08 -22.62 -1.16
C ALA A 27 3.17 -23.59 -1.92
N LEU A 28 1.85 -23.46 -1.74
CA LEU A 28 0.86 -24.31 -2.42
C LEU A 28 0.86 -24.09 -3.93
N LEU A 29 0.88 -22.83 -4.38
CA LEU A 29 0.85 -22.52 -5.81
C LEU A 29 2.15 -22.93 -6.50
N SER A 30 3.31 -22.74 -5.86
CA SER A 30 4.59 -23.17 -6.41
C SER A 30 4.64 -24.69 -6.57
N GLU A 31 4.12 -25.43 -5.59
CA GLU A 31 4.08 -26.89 -5.66
C GLU A 31 3.11 -27.38 -6.73
N TYR A 32 1.96 -26.71 -6.87
CA TYR A 32 1.03 -26.98 -7.96
C TYR A 32 1.69 -26.80 -9.34
N ILE A 33 2.39 -25.68 -9.56
CA ILE A 33 3.09 -25.41 -10.83
C ILE A 33 4.19 -26.45 -11.09
N ARG A 34 4.93 -26.86 -10.06
CA ARG A 34 5.95 -27.93 -10.16
C ARG A 34 5.33 -29.27 -10.56
N ASN A 35 4.16 -29.60 -10.01
CA ASN A 35 3.44 -30.84 -10.35
C ASN A 35 2.88 -30.84 -11.78
N LEU A 36 2.69 -29.67 -12.39
CA LEU A 36 2.39 -29.55 -13.82
C LEU A 36 3.62 -29.77 -14.73
N GLY A 37 4.82 -29.94 -14.17
CA GLY A 37 6.07 -30.15 -14.91
C GLY A 37 6.87 -28.88 -15.20
N TYR A 38 6.47 -27.73 -14.62
CA TYR A 38 7.13 -26.44 -14.81
C TYR A 38 8.00 -26.06 -13.62
N LYS A 39 8.95 -25.14 -13.81
CA LYS A 39 9.77 -24.58 -12.74
C LYS A 39 8.99 -23.48 -12.04
N ALA A 40 9.06 -23.43 -10.71
CA ALA A 40 8.48 -22.35 -9.91
C ALA A 40 9.46 -21.93 -8.81
N ILE A 41 9.86 -20.66 -8.82
CA ILE A 41 10.68 -20.02 -7.81
C ILE A 41 9.76 -19.26 -6.87
N ASP A 42 9.67 -19.74 -5.63
CA ASP A 42 8.93 -19.09 -4.57
C ASP A 42 9.67 -17.83 -4.07
N CYS A 43 8.97 -16.69 -4.07
CA CYS A 43 9.49 -15.41 -3.60
C CYS A 43 8.71 -14.84 -2.39
N SER A 44 8.08 -15.69 -1.58
CA SER A 44 7.12 -15.32 -0.53
C SER A 44 7.65 -14.36 0.55
N ARG A 45 8.97 -14.25 0.73
CA ARG A 45 9.59 -13.41 1.76
C ARG A 45 9.99 -11.99 1.32
N ASN A 46 9.35 -11.46 0.29
CA ASN A 46 9.70 -10.18 -0.38
C ASN A 46 11.06 -10.20 -1.10
N ASP A 47 11.69 -11.36 -1.25
CA ASP A 47 13.03 -11.46 -1.84
C ASP A 47 12.97 -11.53 -3.37
N VAL A 48 14.15 -11.73 -3.98
CA VAL A 48 14.41 -11.95 -5.42
C VAL A 48 14.19 -10.74 -6.32
N ALA A 49 13.02 -10.11 -6.23
CA ALA A 49 12.65 -8.98 -7.08
C ALA A 49 11.75 -7.98 -6.34
N LEU A 50 11.69 -6.74 -6.83
CA LEU A 50 10.82 -5.71 -6.28
C LEU A 50 9.36 -6.01 -6.62
N SER A 51 8.52 -6.22 -5.60
CA SER A 51 7.11 -6.59 -5.81
C SER A 51 6.27 -5.46 -6.41
N VAL A 52 6.57 -4.19 -6.09
CA VAL A 52 5.78 -3.04 -6.57
C VAL A 52 5.83 -2.92 -8.10
N PRO A 53 6.99 -2.83 -8.77
CA PRO A 53 7.05 -2.76 -10.23
C PRO A 53 6.35 -3.94 -10.92
N LEU A 54 6.50 -5.16 -10.41
CA LEU A 54 5.87 -6.35 -10.98
C LEU A 54 4.34 -6.31 -10.85
N ALA A 55 3.82 -5.82 -9.72
CA ALA A 55 2.38 -5.66 -9.53
C ALA A 55 1.78 -4.56 -10.43
N LEU A 56 2.53 -3.49 -10.72
CA LEU A 56 2.11 -2.47 -11.69
C LEU A 56 2.03 -3.07 -13.10
N GLN A 57 3.06 -3.83 -13.51
CA GLN A 57 3.09 -4.49 -14.83
C GLN A 57 1.99 -5.55 -14.98
N ALA A 58 1.68 -6.28 -13.91
CA ALA A 58 0.59 -7.26 -13.86
C ALA A 58 -0.81 -6.62 -13.69
N GLY A 59 -0.93 -5.29 -13.77
CA GLY A 59 -2.24 -4.62 -13.75
C GLY A 59 -2.96 -4.63 -12.40
N LEU A 60 -2.27 -4.95 -11.29
CA LEU A 60 -2.91 -5.04 -9.97
C LEU A 60 -3.32 -3.67 -9.40
N GLY A 61 -2.76 -2.58 -9.91
CA GLY A 61 -3.15 -1.22 -9.60
C GLY A 61 -2.08 -0.19 -9.91
N ASP A 62 -2.22 0.99 -9.31
CA ASP A 62 -1.40 2.17 -9.63
C ASP A 62 -0.41 2.50 -8.50
N LEU A 63 0.66 3.23 -8.83
CA LEU A 63 1.64 3.67 -7.85
C LEU A 63 1.12 4.87 -7.02
N GLY A 64 0.99 4.69 -5.71
CA GLY A 64 0.66 5.78 -4.78
C GLY A 64 1.88 6.64 -4.39
N ARG A 65 1.63 7.88 -3.94
CA ARG A 65 2.66 8.79 -3.37
C ARG A 65 3.46 8.18 -2.22
N ASN A 66 2.85 7.28 -1.46
CA ASN A 66 3.48 6.54 -0.37
C ASN A 66 4.41 5.40 -0.85
N GLY A 67 4.61 5.22 -2.15
CA GLY A 67 5.53 4.25 -2.74
C GLY A 67 5.02 2.81 -2.75
N ILE A 68 3.71 2.61 -2.55
CA ILE A 68 3.05 1.30 -2.57
C ILE A 68 1.94 1.27 -3.61
N VAL A 69 1.61 0.07 -4.09
CA VAL A 69 0.53 -0.14 -5.05
C VAL A 69 -0.82 0.11 -4.37
N ILE A 70 -1.65 0.91 -5.02
CA ILE A 70 -3.03 1.15 -4.64
C ILE A 70 -3.89 0.29 -5.57
N THR A 71 -4.64 -0.65 -5.00
CA THR A 71 -5.55 -1.49 -5.79
C THR A 71 -6.96 -0.88 -5.82
N PRO A 72 -7.76 -1.10 -6.88
CA PRO A 72 -9.11 -0.56 -6.98
C PRO A 72 -10.02 -0.98 -5.82
N GLN A 73 -9.87 -2.22 -5.34
CA GLN A 73 -10.74 -2.79 -4.31
C GLN A 73 -10.27 -2.40 -2.90
N PHE A 74 -8.99 -2.65 -2.59
CA PHE A 74 -8.49 -2.59 -1.22
C PHE A 74 -7.65 -1.35 -0.92
N GLY A 75 -7.32 -0.57 -1.95
CA GLY A 75 -6.36 0.53 -1.85
C GLY A 75 -4.96 0.01 -1.49
N PRO A 76 -4.22 0.69 -0.60
CA PRO A 76 -2.89 0.26 -0.18
C PRO A 76 -2.89 -0.92 0.81
N ARG A 77 -4.05 -1.49 1.16
CA ARG A 77 -4.17 -2.52 2.23
C ARG A 77 -3.89 -3.94 1.77
N VAL A 78 -3.04 -4.11 0.78
CA VAL A 78 -2.67 -5.42 0.23
C VAL A 78 -1.21 -5.71 0.48
N ARG A 79 -0.90 -6.99 0.66
CA ARG A 79 0.47 -7.48 0.57
C ARG A 79 0.65 -8.19 -0.75
N LEU A 80 1.81 -7.98 -1.36
CA LEU A 80 2.13 -8.49 -2.68
C LEU A 80 3.11 -9.64 -2.56
N SER A 81 2.74 -10.78 -3.12
CA SER A 81 3.63 -11.93 -3.30
C SER A 81 3.77 -12.23 -4.80
N LYS A 82 4.75 -13.05 -5.14
CA LYS A 82 5.09 -13.39 -6.52
C LYS A 82 5.73 -14.78 -6.61
N ILE A 83 5.58 -15.41 -7.76
CA ILE A 83 6.27 -16.65 -8.15
C ILE A 83 6.84 -16.39 -9.54
N ILE A 84 8.09 -16.79 -9.76
CA ILE A 84 8.71 -16.73 -11.09
C ILE A 84 8.68 -18.14 -11.67
N THR A 85 8.14 -18.30 -12.88
CA THR A 85 7.92 -19.60 -13.50
C THR A 85 8.17 -19.58 -15.01
N ASP A 86 8.46 -20.75 -15.58
CA ASP A 86 8.49 -20.99 -17.03
C ASP A 86 7.16 -21.56 -17.58
N LEU A 87 6.13 -21.67 -16.74
CA LEU A 87 4.75 -21.96 -17.16
C LEU A 87 4.28 -20.88 -18.16
N PRO A 88 3.88 -21.24 -19.39
CA PRO A 88 3.33 -20.29 -20.34
C PRO A 88 2.00 -19.73 -19.81
N LEU A 89 1.96 -18.41 -19.64
CA LEU A 89 0.79 -17.66 -19.17
C LEU A 89 0.52 -16.49 -20.12
N GLU A 90 -0.75 -16.14 -20.28
CA GLU A 90 -1.13 -14.91 -20.97
C GLU A 90 -0.88 -13.72 -20.02
N PRO A 91 -0.03 -12.74 -20.39
CA PRO A 91 0.23 -11.60 -19.53
C PRO A 91 -0.96 -10.65 -19.45
N ASP A 92 -1.24 -10.16 -18.25
CA ASP A 92 -2.14 -9.03 -18.05
C ASP A 92 -1.53 -7.72 -18.56
N ALA A 93 -2.38 -6.70 -18.74
CA ALA A 93 -1.96 -5.35 -19.07
C ALA A 93 -1.93 -4.46 -17.82
N PRO A 94 -1.02 -3.47 -17.76
CA PRO A 94 -1.05 -2.44 -16.73
C PRO A 94 -2.41 -1.73 -16.67
N THR A 95 -2.82 -1.36 -15.46
CA THR A 95 -4.03 -0.56 -15.23
C THR A 95 -3.65 0.89 -14.94
N ASP A 96 -4.58 1.81 -15.23
CA ASP A 96 -4.52 3.21 -14.81
C ASP A 96 -5.93 3.64 -14.43
N PHE A 97 -6.15 3.89 -13.15
CA PHE A 97 -7.41 4.40 -12.63
C PHE A 97 -7.22 5.76 -11.91
N GLY A 98 -6.16 6.47 -12.26
CA GLY A 98 -5.98 7.85 -11.84
C GLY A 98 -5.49 8.03 -10.40
N VAL A 99 -4.78 7.07 -9.82
CA VAL A 99 -4.18 7.28 -8.49
C VAL A 99 -3.10 8.35 -8.53
N THR A 100 -2.35 8.42 -9.63
CA THR A 100 -1.24 9.36 -9.79
C THR A 100 -1.71 10.80 -9.67
N GLU A 101 -2.70 11.23 -10.45
CA GLU A 101 -3.11 12.64 -10.43
C GLU A 101 -3.92 12.96 -9.17
N PHE A 102 -4.67 11.99 -8.61
CA PHE A 102 -5.27 12.15 -7.28
C PHE A 102 -4.19 12.39 -6.21
N CYS A 103 -3.08 11.65 -6.28
CA CYS A 103 -1.95 11.82 -5.38
C CYS A 103 -1.26 13.18 -5.52
N THR A 104 -1.32 13.81 -6.71
CA THR A 104 -0.82 15.19 -6.93
C THR A 104 -1.60 16.19 -6.08
N ALA A 105 -2.92 16.06 -5.97
CA ALA A 105 -3.75 16.96 -5.17
C ALA A 105 -3.82 16.57 -3.67
N CYS A 106 -3.72 15.28 -3.35
CA CYS A 106 -4.05 14.78 -2.02
C CYS A 106 -3.00 15.04 -0.95
N GLU A 107 -1.75 14.63 -1.19
CA GLU A 107 -0.60 14.69 -0.26
C GLU A 107 -0.81 14.20 1.19
N LYS A 108 -1.95 13.59 1.52
CA LYS A 108 -2.33 13.28 2.91
C LYS A 108 -1.33 12.37 3.63
N CYS A 109 -0.84 11.34 2.94
CA CYS A 109 0.18 10.44 3.50
C CYS A 109 1.49 11.16 3.81
N ALA A 110 1.88 12.17 3.01
CA ALA A 110 3.08 12.98 3.27
C ALA A 110 2.89 13.89 4.49
N ARG A 111 1.72 14.56 4.61
CA ARG A 111 1.37 15.39 5.78
C ARG A 111 1.34 14.58 7.08
N MET A 112 0.81 13.36 7.02
CA MET A 112 0.62 12.51 8.21
C MET A 112 1.87 11.71 8.61
N CYS A 113 2.90 11.64 7.75
CA CYS A 113 4.11 10.86 8.02
C CYS A 113 4.96 11.52 9.11
N PRO A 114 5.10 10.92 10.32
CA PRO A 114 5.82 11.56 11.43
C PRO A 114 7.32 11.72 11.21
N SER A 115 7.90 10.93 10.30
CA SER A 115 9.31 10.96 9.95
C SER A 115 9.62 11.72 8.66
N HIS A 116 8.62 12.36 8.04
CA HIS A 116 8.74 13.07 6.76
C HIS A 116 9.44 12.25 5.66
N SER A 117 9.21 10.94 5.70
CA SER A 117 9.81 9.98 4.77
C SER A 117 9.17 10.03 3.38
N ILE A 118 7.92 10.48 3.30
CA ILE A 118 7.16 10.57 2.05
C ILE A 118 7.35 11.99 1.49
N MET A 119 7.66 12.09 0.20
CA MET A 119 7.88 13.36 -0.48
C MET A 119 6.55 14.07 -0.78
N SER A 120 6.49 15.36 -0.46
CA SER A 120 5.46 16.30 -0.95
C SER A 120 5.90 16.95 -2.26
N GLY A 121 4.97 17.53 -3.00
CA GLY A 121 5.21 18.16 -4.29
C GLY A 121 5.23 17.17 -5.45
N GLU A 122 5.93 17.55 -6.51
CA GLU A 122 5.97 16.82 -7.78
C GLU A 122 6.80 15.54 -7.71
N ARG A 123 6.59 14.67 -8.70
CA ARG A 123 7.41 13.47 -8.89
C ARG A 123 8.80 13.86 -9.38
N THR A 124 9.79 13.02 -9.10
CA THR A 124 11.16 13.17 -9.59
C THR A 124 11.71 11.82 -10.00
N ASP A 125 12.67 11.83 -10.91
CA ASP A 125 13.49 10.68 -11.30
C ASP A 125 14.74 10.53 -10.40
N GLN A 126 15.00 11.50 -9.52
CA GLN A 126 16.15 11.49 -8.65
C GLN A 126 15.94 10.56 -7.45
N PRO A 127 16.93 9.71 -7.11
CA PRO A 127 16.83 8.83 -5.96
C PRO A 127 16.93 9.62 -4.64
N ARG A 128 16.17 9.21 -3.63
CA ARG A 128 16.26 9.77 -2.27
C ARG A 128 17.20 8.94 -1.38
N GLY A 129 18.49 8.98 -1.70
CA GLY A 129 19.56 8.23 -1.02
C GLY A 129 19.74 6.80 -1.57
N VAL A 130 20.72 6.07 -1.01
CA VAL A 130 21.21 4.78 -1.54
C VAL A 130 20.16 3.66 -1.61
N SER A 131 19.07 3.79 -0.86
CA SER A 131 17.99 2.80 -0.81
C SER A 131 16.86 3.10 -1.82
N ASN A 132 17.10 3.99 -2.78
CA ASN A 132 16.18 4.28 -3.87
C ASN A 132 16.86 4.01 -5.21
N VAL A 133 16.14 3.31 -6.10
CA VAL A 133 16.48 3.27 -7.52
C VAL A 133 16.07 4.61 -8.15
N GLY A 134 16.97 5.22 -8.94
CA GLY A 134 16.70 6.43 -9.71
C GLY A 134 16.41 6.12 -11.17
N GLY A 135 15.96 7.13 -11.92
CA GLY A 135 15.62 7.03 -13.34
C GLY A 135 14.14 6.79 -13.62
N GLU A 136 13.32 6.52 -12.61
CA GLU A 136 11.86 6.42 -12.77
C GLU A 136 11.14 7.59 -12.10
N LEU A 137 10.20 8.21 -12.83
CA LEU A 137 9.41 9.34 -12.34
C LEU A 137 8.41 8.88 -11.26
N LYS A 138 8.72 9.15 -9.98
CA LYS A 138 7.89 8.76 -8.83
C LYS A 138 8.04 9.74 -7.66
N TRP A 139 7.36 9.46 -6.54
CA TRP A 139 7.64 10.11 -5.26
C TRP A 139 8.59 9.23 -4.45
N PRO A 140 9.92 9.47 -4.48
CA PRO A 140 10.86 8.61 -3.79
C PRO A 140 10.69 8.75 -2.26
N ILE A 141 10.60 7.59 -1.60
CA ILE A 141 10.48 7.51 -0.15
C ILE A 141 11.88 7.53 0.46
N ASN A 142 12.05 8.13 1.63
CA ASN A 142 13.26 7.93 2.44
C ASN A 142 13.04 6.71 3.37
N PRO A 143 13.48 5.50 3.00
CA PRO A 143 13.23 4.31 3.80
C PRO A 143 14.03 4.30 5.09
N VAL A 144 15.16 5.01 5.15
CA VAL A 144 15.99 5.12 6.37
C VAL A 144 15.19 5.82 7.46
N THR A 145 14.64 7.01 7.18
CA THR A 145 13.85 7.72 8.19
C THR A 145 12.55 6.99 8.52
N CYS A 146 11.95 6.29 7.55
CA CYS A 146 10.75 5.47 7.77
C CYS A 146 11.04 4.32 8.75
N ARG A 147 12.13 3.57 8.51
CA ARG A 147 12.55 2.45 9.36
C ARG A 147 12.96 2.93 10.74
N MET A 148 13.68 4.05 10.84
CA MET A 148 14.09 4.61 12.14
C MET A 148 12.89 5.02 13.00
N TYR A 149 11.77 5.43 12.40
CA TYR A 149 10.55 5.71 13.14
C TYR A 149 9.97 4.47 13.83
N TRP A 150 10.15 3.27 13.27
CA TRP A 150 9.64 2.04 13.88
C TRP A 150 10.29 1.79 15.25
N ALA A 151 11.60 2.06 15.36
CA ALA A 151 12.31 1.97 16.64
C ALA A 151 11.85 3.01 17.68
N LYS A 152 11.22 4.11 17.24
CA LYS A 152 10.69 5.17 18.12
C LYS A 152 9.21 4.98 18.47
N ALA A 153 8.52 4.02 17.85
CA ALA A 153 7.11 3.79 18.10
C ALA A 153 6.88 3.29 19.53
N LYS A 154 6.20 4.09 20.36
CA LYS A 154 6.03 3.86 21.81
C LYS A 154 5.40 2.51 22.19
N ARG A 155 4.63 1.90 21.29
CA ARG A 155 3.95 0.61 21.52
C ARG A 155 4.56 -0.55 20.76
N GLY A 156 5.78 -0.37 20.25
CA GLY A 156 6.46 -1.34 19.40
C GLY A 156 5.76 -1.57 18.06
N GLY A 157 6.44 -2.33 17.19
CA GLY A 157 5.88 -2.77 15.92
C GLY A 157 6.14 -1.84 14.72
N GLY A 158 5.56 -2.22 13.58
CA GLY A 158 5.69 -1.47 12.33
C GLY A 158 4.84 -0.20 12.30
N CYS A 159 5.19 0.71 11.39
CA CYS A 159 4.36 1.87 11.03
C CYS A 159 3.37 1.49 9.92
N THR A 160 2.13 1.99 9.98
CA THR A 160 1.11 1.77 8.94
C THR A 160 0.32 3.04 8.62
N ILE A 161 0.79 4.21 9.08
CA ILE A 161 0.08 5.50 8.97
C ILE A 161 -0.29 5.82 7.52
N CYS A 162 0.68 5.70 6.60
CA CYS A 162 0.49 6.02 5.20
C CYS A 162 -0.51 5.11 4.47
N ILE A 163 -0.73 3.89 4.99
CA ILE A 163 -1.76 2.97 4.52
C ILE A 163 -3.10 3.41 5.11
N SER A 164 -3.16 3.60 6.43
CA SER A 164 -4.41 3.84 7.15
C SER A 164 -5.05 5.20 6.85
N CYS A 165 -4.24 6.23 6.61
CA CYS A 165 -4.75 7.57 6.29
C CYS A 165 -5.09 7.77 4.81
N CYS A 166 -4.76 6.82 3.93
CA CYS A 166 -5.02 6.94 2.51
C CYS A 166 -6.53 6.97 2.22
N PRO A 167 -7.06 7.90 1.41
CA PRO A 167 -8.48 7.90 1.05
C PRO A 167 -8.96 6.61 0.36
N TYR A 168 -8.07 5.88 -0.31
CA TYR A 168 -8.37 4.56 -0.91
C TYR A 168 -8.49 3.43 0.11
N THR A 169 -8.18 3.64 1.39
CA THR A 169 -8.31 2.63 2.45
C THR A 169 -9.74 2.47 2.99
N LYS A 170 -10.66 3.36 2.59
CA LYS A 170 -12.04 3.38 3.09
C LYS A 170 -12.81 2.07 2.81
N PRO A 171 -13.82 1.73 3.64
CA PRO A 171 -14.64 0.55 3.44
C PRO A 171 -15.46 0.65 2.16
N ASP A 172 -15.81 -0.51 1.60
CA ASP A 172 -16.51 -0.61 0.33
C ASP A 172 -18.04 -0.43 0.47
N THR A 173 -18.45 0.75 0.95
CA THR A 173 -19.85 1.13 1.13
C THR A 173 -20.34 2.03 0.00
N LEU A 174 -21.66 2.08 -0.23
CA LEU A 174 -22.27 2.87 -1.31
C LEU A 174 -21.77 4.34 -1.35
N PRO A 175 -21.73 5.10 -0.24
CA PRO A 175 -21.20 6.47 -0.26
C PRO A 175 -19.74 6.55 -0.72
N HIS A 176 -18.89 5.62 -0.28
CA HIS A 176 -17.48 5.59 -0.64
C HIS A 176 -17.26 5.16 -2.10
N ARG A 177 -18.08 4.24 -2.63
CA ARG A 177 -18.07 3.88 -4.05
C ARG A 177 -18.45 5.07 -4.91
N THR A 178 -19.47 5.83 -4.52
CA THR A 178 -19.87 7.04 -5.24
C THR A 178 -18.74 8.07 -5.26
N VAL A 179 -18.12 8.35 -4.12
CA VAL A 179 -16.97 9.27 -4.08
C VAL A 179 -15.81 8.74 -4.92
N ARG A 180 -15.50 7.44 -4.88
CA ARG A 180 -14.45 6.85 -5.75
C ARG A 180 -14.75 7.03 -7.23
N TRP A 181 -15.98 6.75 -7.65
CA TRP A 181 -16.39 6.98 -9.03
C TRP A 181 -16.17 8.44 -9.43
N PHE A 182 -16.50 9.39 -8.56
CA PHE A 182 -16.22 10.80 -8.83
C PHE A 182 -14.73 11.17 -8.79
N THR A 183 -13.90 10.56 -7.95
CA THR A 183 -12.44 10.79 -8.02
C THR A 183 -11.84 10.28 -9.32
N ASP A 184 -12.42 9.22 -9.89
CA ASP A 184 -11.94 8.62 -11.12
C ASP A 184 -12.41 9.42 -12.36
N HIS A 185 -13.59 10.06 -12.30
CA HIS A 185 -14.22 10.74 -13.45
C HIS A 185 -14.23 12.28 -13.37
N ALA A 186 -14.14 12.87 -12.17
CA ALA A 186 -14.30 14.31 -11.90
C ALA A 186 -13.09 14.87 -11.14
N ARG A 187 -11.90 14.72 -11.74
CA ARG A 187 -10.59 15.02 -11.13
C ARG A 187 -10.40 16.49 -10.74
N TRP A 188 -11.13 17.39 -11.38
CA TRP A 188 -11.15 18.81 -11.02
C TRP A 188 -11.63 19.05 -9.57
N ALA A 189 -12.33 18.09 -8.96
CA ALA A 189 -12.83 18.15 -7.60
C ALA A 189 -11.94 17.41 -6.57
N ASP A 190 -10.79 16.86 -6.95
CA ASP A 190 -9.94 16.06 -6.05
C ASP A 190 -9.57 16.80 -4.76
N SER A 191 -9.20 18.08 -4.87
CA SER A 191 -8.90 18.90 -3.69
C SER A 191 -10.11 19.09 -2.77
N LEU A 192 -11.32 19.12 -3.30
CA LEU A 192 -12.54 19.19 -2.50
C LEU A 192 -12.75 17.88 -1.74
N TYR A 193 -12.61 16.73 -2.41
CA TYR A 193 -12.76 15.42 -1.79
C TYR A 193 -11.75 15.18 -0.67
N VAL A 194 -10.50 15.63 -0.86
CA VAL A 194 -9.46 15.57 0.17
C VAL A 194 -9.83 16.42 1.38
N LYS A 195 -10.35 17.63 1.18
CA LYS A 195 -10.83 18.49 2.28
C LYS A 195 -12.01 17.87 3.02
N MET A 196 -12.95 17.26 2.29
CA MET A 196 -14.08 16.52 2.89
C MET A 196 -13.59 15.32 3.71
N ASP A 197 -12.59 14.59 3.20
CA ASP A 197 -11.96 13.46 3.89
C ASP A 197 -11.35 13.86 5.23
N ASP A 198 -10.62 14.99 5.24
CA ASP A 198 -10.03 15.56 6.44
C ASP A 198 -11.10 16.10 7.41
N TRP A 199 -12.16 16.75 6.90
CA TRP A 199 -13.27 17.29 7.69
C TRP A 199 -14.07 16.19 8.40
N LEU A 200 -14.38 15.10 7.70
CA LEU A 200 -15.04 13.91 8.27
C LEU A 200 -14.13 13.12 9.23
N GLY A 201 -12.86 13.50 9.35
CA GLY A 201 -11.92 12.89 10.30
C GLY A 201 -11.41 11.52 9.90
N TYR A 202 -11.53 11.12 8.63
CA TYR A 202 -10.98 9.85 8.16
C TYR A 202 -9.46 9.82 8.28
N GLY A 203 -8.92 8.66 8.62
CA GLY A 203 -7.47 8.45 8.75
C GLY A 203 -6.85 8.93 10.06
N LYS A 204 -7.64 9.46 11.00
CA LYS A 204 -7.18 9.73 12.37
C LYS A 204 -6.84 8.43 13.11
N PRO A 205 -5.79 8.43 13.97
CA PRO A 205 -5.43 7.23 14.72
C PRO A 205 -6.54 6.84 15.68
N LYS A 206 -6.86 5.55 15.73
CA LYS A 206 -7.53 4.99 16.89
C LYS A 206 -6.51 4.68 17.97
N ARG A 207 -6.87 4.88 19.24
CA ARG A 207 -6.01 4.52 20.37
C ARG A 207 -5.97 2.99 20.49
N ALA A 208 -4.78 2.42 20.51
CA ALA A 208 -4.59 0.97 20.65
C ALA A 208 -5.20 0.40 21.95
N ASP A 209 -5.41 1.21 23.00
CA ASP A 209 -6.12 0.80 24.22
C ASP A 209 -7.56 0.37 23.95
N ASN A 210 -8.24 1.07 23.04
CA ASN A 210 -9.65 0.86 22.77
C ASN A 210 -9.90 -0.38 21.89
N PHE A 211 -8.86 -1.00 21.34
CA PHE A 211 -9.02 -2.08 20.36
C PHE A 211 -9.86 -3.22 20.91
N TRP A 212 -9.59 -3.68 22.13
CA TRP A 212 -10.30 -4.84 22.70
C TRP A 212 -11.74 -4.56 23.10
N GLU A 213 -12.10 -3.29 23.31
CA GLU A 213 -13.48 -2.86 23.57
C GLU A 213 -14.25 -2.67 22.25
N GLU A 214 -13.57 -2.17 21.21
CA GLU A 214 -14.16 -1.91 19.90
C GLU A 214 -14.13 -3.13 18.95
N TRP A 215 -13.35 -4.17 19.28
CA TRP A 215 -13.18 -5.35 18.43
C TRP A 215 -14.42 -6.24 18.51
N GLN A 216 -15.02 -6.49 17.35
CA GLN A 216 -16.09 -7.46 17.18
C GLN A 216 -15.55 -8.63 16.33
N PRO A 217 -15.60 -9.88 16.82
CA PRO A 217 -15.12 -11.06 16.11
C PRO A 217 -15.94 -11.38 14.85
#